data_AF-A0A7C5TVT4-F1
#
_entry.id   AF-A0A7C5TVT4-F1
#
_cell.length_a   1.000
_cell.length_b   1.000
_cell.length_c   1.000
_cell.angle_alpha   90.00
_cell.angle_beta   90.00
_cell.angle_gamma   90.00
#
_symmetry.space_group_name_H-M   'P 1'
#
loop_
_entity.id
_entity.type
_entity.pdbx_description
1 polymer ?
#
loop_
_entity_poly.entity_id
_entity_poly.type
_entity_poly.pdbx_seq_one_letter_code
_entity_poly.pdbx_strand_id
1 'polypeptide(L)'
;MRARGLILAVVSVLASTALAARPKGVEVRLLPSRVDAVIDHTGPYAELSKTFVALLDWIAERGWWPVGRGVGVYLDDPSRVPARKLRSQARIPVNVYGKYLPAPPPGPEKGYLDRTEPVVVVSAVHVGPYDKVFPTYGLLFQAIPSMRLRYVGPMQEVYLNDPSETPPDKLRTEVQLVVETQGRADIGIYADWGGYGPGVEAASACFTAAGLSIRPIKATDINDGSFAKKVRVLYMPGGWADHYVRDIDANGAAAIERFVARGGGYIGICAGAYYAAK
;
A
#
# COMPACT_ATOMS: atom_id res chain seq x y z
N MET A 1 -20.71 36.52 -12.85
CA MET A 1 -21.39 35.85 -11.71
C MET A 1 -20.34 35.16 -10.85
N ARG A 2 -20.41 35.36 -9.53
CA ARG A 2 -19.33 35.09 -8.55
C ARG A 2 -19.15 33.59 -8.31
N ALA A 3 -17.96 33.05 -8.62
CA ALA A 3 -17.50 31.75 -8.15
C ALA A 3 -17.09 31.84 -6.67
N ARG A 4 -18.06 31.67 -5.76
CA ARG A 4 -17.81 31.61 -4.30
C ARG A 4 -18.51 30.43 -3.60
N GLY A 5 -18.95 29.41 -4.35
CA GLY A 5 -19.76 28.30 -3.79
C GLY A 5 -19.13 26.91 -3.76
N LEU A 6 -18.03 26.64 -4.46
CA LEU A 6 -17.66 25.24 -4.76
C LEU A 6 -16.74 24.57 -3.72
N ILE A 7 -16.11 25.31 -2.81
CA ILE A 7 -15.16 24.75 -1.84
C ILE A 7 -15.86 24.20 -0.58
N LEU A 8 -17.09 24.65 -0.27
CA LEU A 8 -17.78 24.26 0.97
C LEU A 8 -18.65 22.98 0.84
N ALA A 9 -19.01 22.57 -0.37
CA ALA A 9 -19.96 21.46 -0.59
C ALA A 9 -19.36 20.05 -0.42
N VAL A 10 -18.04 19.89 -0.53
CA VAL A 10 -17.40 18.56 -0.38
C VAL A 10 -17.42 18.09 1.08
N VAL A 11 -17.42 19.03 2.04
CA VAL A 11 -17.38 18.70 3.48
C VAL A 11 -18.75 18.21 4.00
N SER A 12 -19.87 18.66 3.44
CA SER A 12 -21.20 18.30 3.98
C SER A 12 -21.72 16.93 3.54
N VAL A 13 -21.19 16.34 2.45
CA VAL A 13 -21.66 15.03 1.94
C VAL A 13 -21.09 13.84 2.72
N LEU A 14 -20.01 14.02 3.50
CA LEU A 14 -19.35 12.94 4.24
C LEU A 14 -19.63 12.96 5.75
N ALA A 15 -20.39 13.94 6.25
CA ALA A 15 -20.66 14.11 7.67
C ALA A 15 -21.83 13.23 8.16
N SER A 16 -21.66 11.89 8.20
CA SER A 16 -22.53 11.02 9.02
C SER A 16 -21.99 9.60 9.24
N THR A 17 -20.69 9.45 9.53
CA THR A 17 -20.22 8.25 10.24
C THR A 17 -19.35 8.69 11.38
N ALA A 18 -19.79 8.37 12.60
CA ALA A 18 -19.00 8.58 13.81
C ALA A 18 -17.57 8.08 13.56
N LEU A 19 -16.60 8.96 13.77
CA LEU A 19 -15.18 8.67 13.70
C LEU A 19 -14.94 7.50 14.67
N ALA A 20 -14.74 6.28 14.18
CA ALA A 20 -14.26 5.21 15.04
C ALA A 20 -12.88 5.67 15.54
N ALA A 21 -12.77 5.98 16.83
CA ALA A 21 -11.54 6.49 17.40
C ALA A 21 -10.44 5.46 17.18
N ARG A 22 -9.46 5.79 16.33
CA ARG A 22 -8.30 4.93 16.09
C ARG A 22 -7.47 4.86 17.37
N PRO A 23 -7.05 3.67 17.82
CA PRO A 23 -6.15 3.57 18.96
C PRO A 23 -4.87 4.38 18.74
N LYS A 24 -4.34 4.97 19.80
CA LYS A 24 -3.11 5.75 19.74
C LYS A 24 -1.95 4.88 19.24
N GLY A 25 -1.20 5.36 18.25
CA GLY A 25 -0.07 4.63 17.65
C GLY A 25 -0.47 3.61 16.58
N VAL A 26 -1.77 3.51 16.25
CA VAL A 26 -2.28 2.71 15.12
C VAL A 26 -2.57 3.62 13.95
N GLU A 27 -1.99 3.30 12.80
CA GLU A 27 -2.18 4.03 11.55
C GLU A 27 -2.91 3.17 10.52
N VAL A 28 -3.64 3.84 9.62
CA VAL A 28 -4.24 3.22 8.44
C VAL A 28 -3.73 3.99 7.23
N ARG A 29 -3.13 3.28 6.28
CA ARG A 29 -2.60 3.91 5.06
C ARG A 29 -2.69 2.98 3.87
N LEU A 30 -2.59 3.59 2.70
CA LEU A 30 -2.55 2.91 1.42
C LEU A 30 -1.11 2.88 0.92
N LEU A 31 -0.57 1.69 0.76
CA LEU A 31 0.69 1.47 0.07
C LEU A 31 0.39 1.38 -1.44
N PRO A 32 0.94 2.27 -2.28
CA PRO A 32 0.75 2.23 -3.71
C PRO A 32 1.50 1.03 -4.34
N SER A 33 1.15 0.71 -5.58
CA SER A 33 1.97 -0.21 -6.38
C SER A 33 3.41 0.29 -6.47
N ARG A 34 4.35 -0.62 -6.21
CA ARG A 34 5.80 -0.43 -6.33
C ARG A 34 6.48 -1.70 -6.82
N VAL A 35 7.74 -1.56 -7.23
CA VAL A 35 8.59 -2.69 -7.64
C VAL A 35 9.51 -3.07 -6.47
N ASP A 36 9.40 -4.32 -6.03
CA ASP A 36 10.24 -4.90 -4.99
C ASP A 36 11.19 -5.91 -5.63
N ALA A 37 12.45 -5.92 -5.19
CA ALA A 37 13.34 -7.07 -5.36
C ALA A 37 13.05 -8.08 -4.25
N VAL A 38 12.90 -9.36 -4.60
CA VAL A 38 12.38 -10.39 -3.71
C VAL A 38 13.26 -11.64 -3.74
N ILE A 39 13.53 -12.20 -2.55
CA ILE A 39 14.00 -13.58 -2.39
C ILE A 39 13.03 -14.30 -1.45
N ASP A 40 12.54 -15.46 -1.90
CA ASP A 40 11.71 -16.34 -1.06
C ASP A 40 12.58 -17.09 -0.05
N HIS A 41 12.09 -17.21 1.19
CA HIS A 41 12.72 -17.94 2.28
C HIS A 41 11.81 -19.09 2.74
N THR A 42 12.40 -20.29 2.86
CA THR A 42 11.73 -21.42 3.51
C THR A 42 12.56 -21.88 4.70
N GLY A 43 11.98 -21.83 5.90
CA GLY A 43 12.65 -22.15 7.15
C GLY A 43 12.24 -21.21 8.29
N PRO A 44 12.89 -21.32 9.46
CA PRO A 44 12.56 -20.48 10.62
C PRO A 44 12.64 -18.99 10.29
N TYR A 45 11.67 -18.21 10.75
CA TYR A 45 11.62 -16.75 10.52
C TYR A 45 12.80 -15.99 11.10
N ALA A 46 13.41 -16.49 12.17
CA ALA A 46 14.64 -15.92 12.73
C ALA A 46 15.82 -15.94 11.75
N GLU A 47 15.78 -16.80 10.72
CA GLU A 47 16.83 -16.90 9.70
C GLU A 47 16.60 -15.98 8.50
N LEU A 48 15.47 -15.28 8.43
CA LEU A 48 15.15 -14.37 7.32
C LEU A 48 16.18 -13.25 7.15
N SER A 49 16.91 -12.89 8.21
CA SER A 49 18.02 -11.93 8.16
C SER A 49 19.13 -12.36 7.19
N LYS A 50 19.44 -13.66 7.09
CA LYS A 50 20.41 -14.20 6.13
C LYS A 50 19.94 -13.97 4.68
N THR A 51 18.64 -14.11 4.45
CA THR A 51 18.01 -13.87 3.15
C THR A 51 18.06 -12.38 2.77
N PHE A 52 17.93 -11.46 3.74
CA PHE A 52 18.13 -10.03 3.47
C PHE A 52 19.55 -9.69 3.03
N VAL A 53 20.57 -10.31 3.62
CA VAL A 53 21.97 -10.14 3.19
C VAL A 53 22.12 -10.60 1.74
N ALA A 54 21.65 -11.81 1.42
CA ALA A 54 21.70 -12.33 0.06
C ALA A 54 20.92 -11.47 -0.95
N LEU A 55 19.79 -10.89 -0.52
CA LEU A 55 18.99 -9.98 -1.34
C LEU A 55 19.73 -8.67 -1.64
N LEU A 56 20.39 -8.08 -0.64
CA LEU A 56 21.19 -6.87 -0.83
C LEU A 56 22.36 -7.11 -1.77
N ASP A 57 23.07 -8.23 -1.63
CA ASP A 57 24.14 -8.63 -2.55
C ASP A 57 23.60 -8.76 -3.98
N TRP A 58 22.45 -9.43 -4.15
CA TRP A 58 21.82 -9.62 -5.45
C TRP A 58 21.34 -8.30 -6.09
N ILE A 59 20.82 -7.36 -5.30
CA ILE A 59 20.47 -6.01 -5.75
C ILE A 59 21.73 -5.25 -6.21
N ALA A 60 22.82 -5.34 -5.45
CA ALA A 60 24.09 -4.70 -5.75
C ALA A 60 24.74 -5.26 -7.03
N GLU A 61 24.75 -6.58 -7.21
CA GLU A 61 25.21 -7.27 -8.44
C GLU A 61 24.50 -6.76 -9.71
N ARG A 62 23.25 -6.30 -9.57
CA ARG A 62 22.42 -5.77 -10.66
C ARG A 62 22.53 -4.27 -10.85
N GLY A 63 23.24 -3.58 -9.95
CA GLY A 63 23.32 -2.12 -9.92
C GLY A 63 21.95 -1.45 -9.74
N TRP A 64 20.99 -2.13 -9.11
CA TRP A 64 19.72 -1.52 -8.73
C TRP A 64 19.90 -0.69 -7.47
N TRP A 65 19.08 0.36 -7.34
CA TRP A 65 19.13 1.24 -6.17
C TRP A 65 17.95 0.97 -5.25
N PRO A 66 18.20 0.57 -3.98
CA PRO A 66 17.15 0.52 -2.95
C PRO A 66 16.52 1.90 -2.76
N VAL A 67 15.19 1.96 -2.81
CA VAL A 67 14.42 3.20 -2.56
C VAL A 67 13.51 3.10 -1.35
N GLY A 68 13.64 2.03 -0.58
CA GLY A 68 12.85 1.81 0.62
C GLY A 68 13.55 0.90 1.63
N ARG A 69 12.85 0.64 2.73
CA ARG A 69 13.28 -0.25 3.81
C ARG A 69 13.04 -1.72 3.43
N GLY A 70 13.77 -2.61 4.09
CA GLY A 70 13.51 -4.06 4.00
C GLY A 70 12.14 -4.42 4.60
N VAL A 71 11.42 -5.29 3.90
CA VAL A 71 10.09 -5.79 4.28
C VAL A 71 10.13 -7.30 4.35
N GLY A 72 9.84 -7.86 5.53
CA GLY A 72 9.59 -9.28 5.71
C GLY A 72 8.12 -9.57 5.50
N VAL A 73 7.78 -10.51 4.61
CA VAL A 73 6.40 -10.96 4.39
C VAL A 73 6.25 -12.39 4.89
N TYR A 74 5.33 -12.64 5.81
CA TYR A 74 5.16 -13.95 6.46
C TYR A 74 3.89 -14.63 5.95
N LEU A 75 4.06 -15.79 5.31
CA LEU A 75 3.00 -16.45 4.54
C LEU A 75 2.29 -17.57 5.30
N ASP A 76 2.82 -17.98 6.44
CA ASP A 76 2.35 -19.13 7.21
C ASP A 76 2.20 -18.76 8.70
N ASP A 77 1.29 -19.44 9.40
CA ASP A 77 1.13 -19.31 10.84
C ASP A 77 2.18 -20.18 11.56
N PRO A 78 3.14 -19.62 12.31
CA PRO A 78 4.19 -20.37 12.99
C PRO A 78 3.67 -21.28 14.10
N SER A 79 2.43 -21.10 14.57
CA SER A 79 1.80 -22.02 15.52
C SER A 79 1.20 -23.26 14.83
N ARG A 80 1.08 -23.26 13.50
CA ARG A 80 0.44 -24.32 12.71
C ARG A 80 1.40 -25.02 11.76
N VAL A 81 2.35 -24.28 11.19
CA VAL A 81 3.30 -24.80 10.21
C VAL A 81 4.66 -25.05 10.90
N PRO A 82 5.25 -26.26 10.77
CA PRO A 82 6.56 -26.53 11.36
C PRO A 82 7.63 -25.56 10.88
N ALA A 83 8.53 -25.14 11.77
CA ALA A 83 9.54 -24.10 11.49
C ALA A 83 10.32 -24.31 10.18
N ARG A 84 10.72 -25.55 9.86
CA ARG A 84 11.45 -25.90 8.63
C ARG A 84 10.64 -25.74 7.32
N LYS A 85 9.32 -25.57 7.42
CA LYS A 85 8.39 -25.44 6.30
C LYS A 85 7.76 -24.04 6.22
N LEU A 86 8.07 -23.15 7.17
CA LEU A 86 7.54 -21.80 7.15
C LEU A 86 8.06 -21.06 5.92
N ARG A 87 7.14 -20.41 5.20
CA ARG A 87 7.47 -19.58 4.06
C ARG A 87 7.39 -18.11 4.45
N SER A 88 8.35 -17.36 3.94
CA SER A 88 8.40 -15.91 4.06
C SER A 88 9.14 -15.32 2.86
N GLN A 89 9.12 -14.01 2.72
CA GLN A 89 9.83 -13.30 1.65
C GLN A 89 10.63 -12.16 2.26
N ALA A 90 11.89 -12.04 1.85
CA ALA A 90 12.66 -10.82 2.03
C ALA A 90 12.41 -9.93 0.82
N ARG A 91 11.98 -8.69 1.04
CA ARG A 91 11.67 -7.72 -0.01
C ARG A 91 12.36 -6.39 0.23
N ILE A 92 12.86 -5.76 -0.83
CA ILE A 92 13.37 -4.39 -0.78
C ILE A 92 12.80 -3.61 -1.98
N PRO A 93 12.10 -2.49 -1.77
CA PRO A 93 11.69 -1.61 -2.86
C PRO A 93 12.89 -1.09 -3.63
N VAL A 94 12.87 -1.22 -4.95
CA VAL A 94 13.97 -0.81 -5.84
C VAL A 94 13.47 0.12 -6.94
N ASN A 95 14.32 1.05 -7.35
CA ASN A 95 14.07 1.84 -8.55
C ASN A 95 14.68 1.15 -9.77
N VAL A 96 13.83 0.81 -10.74
CA VAL A 96 14.22 0.20 -12.03
C VAL A 96 14.06 1.14 -13.23
N TYR A 97 13.65 2.40 -13.01
CA TYR A 97 13.45 3.36 -14.10
C TYR A 97 14.73 3.62 -14.90
N GLY A 98 14.60 3.61 -16.24
CA GLY A 98 15.70 3.91 -17.15
C GLY A 98 16.68 2.76 -17.38
N LYS A 99 16.48 1.60 -16.75
CA LYS A 99 17.28 0.40 -17.00
C LYS A 99 16.42 -0.66 -17.68
N TYR A 100 16.90 -1.16 -18.83
CA TYR A 100 16.42 -2.41 -19.41
C TYR A 100 16.49 -3.46 -18.31
N LEU A 101 15.38 -4.14 -17.98
CA LEU A 101 15.47 -5.33 -17.13
C LEU A 101 16.29 -6.34 -17.93
N PRO A 102 17.56 -6.63 -17.57
CA PRO A 102 18.33 -7.59 -18.34
C PRO A 102 17.58 -8.92 -18.31
N ALA A 103 17.63 -9.65 -19.43
CA ALA A 103 17.10 -11.01 -19.46
C ALA A 103 17.66 -11.78 -18.26
N PRO A 104 16.82 -12.54 -17.53
CA PRO A 104 17.29 -13.23 -16.36
C PRO A 104 18.46 -14.16 -16.72
N PRO A 105 19.47 -14.27 -15.84
CA PRO A 105 20.63 -15.09 -16.12
C PRO A 105 20.19 -16.55 -16.34
N PRO A 106 20.83 -17.29 -17.26
CA PRO A 106 20.57 -18.72 -17.40
C PRO A 106 20.96 -19.45 -16.10
N GLY A 107 19.97 -20.01 -15.41
CA GLY A 107 20.12 -20.69 -14.12
C GLY A 107 18.93 -20.43 -13.20
N PRO A 108 18.80 -21.12 -12.05
CA PRO A 108 17.77 -20.79 -11.08
C PRO A 108 17.97 -19.36 -10.59
N GLU A 109 16.95 -18.53 -10.72
CA GLU A 109 16.99 -17.17 -10.20
C GLU A 109 17.15 -17.21 -8.67
N LYS A 110 18.20 -16.52 -8.17
CA LYS A 110 18.37 -16.30 -6.72
C LYS A 110 17.22 -15.49 -6.12
N GLY A 111 16.58 -14.65 -6.94
CA GLY A 111 15.47 -13.75 -6.59
C GLY A 111 14.82 -13.18 -7.85
N TYR A 112 13.71 -12.47 -7.69
CA TYR A 112 12.89 -11.92 -8.79
C TYR A 112 12.45 -10.48 -8.49
N LEU A 113 11.96 -9.79 -9.52
CA LEU A 113 11.24 -8.52 -9.34
C LEU A 113 9.75 -8.80 -9.24
N ASP A 114 9.13 -8.26 -8.19
CA ASP A 114 7.69 -8.31 -8.01
C ASP A 114 7.09 -6.91 -8.13
N ARG A 115 6.02 -6.79 -8.92
CA ARG A 115 5.19 -5.60 -8.95
C ARG A 115 4.05 -5.80 -7.96
N THR A 116 4.15 -5.08 -6.84
CA THR A 116 3.14 -5.15 -5.79
C THR A 116 1.81 -4.55 -6.23
N GLU A 117 0.73 -5.18 -5.80
CA GLU A 117 -0.61 -4.62 -5.83
C GLU A 117 -0.75 -3.53 -4.75
N PRO A 118 -1.55 -2.47 -5.00
CA PRO A 118 -1.78 -1.46 -3.98
C PRO A 118 -2.66 -2.04 -2.86
N VAL A 119 -2.23 -1.85 -1.61
CA VAL A 119 -2.88 -2.46 -0.43
C VAL A 119 -3.11 -1.45 0.68
N VAL A 120 -4.24 -1.58 1.38
CA VAL A 120 -4.44 -0.86 2.64
C VAL A 120 -3.80 -1.68 3.76
N VAL A 121 -3.03 -1.02 4.61
CA VAL A 121 -2.45 -1.62 5.80
C VAL A 121 -2.91 -0.90 7.05
N VAL A 122 -3.11 -1.67 8.12
CA VAL A 122 -3.16 -1.16 9.49
C VAL A 122 -1.80 -1.43 10.11
N SER A 123 -1.15 -0.41 10.66
CA SER A 123 0.21 -0.54 11.18
C SER A 123 0.41 0.07 12.55
N ALA A 124 1.42 -0.44 13.24
CA ALA A 124 1.97 0.13 14.48
C ALA A 124 3.46 -0.18 14.56
N VAL A 125 4.20 0.70 15.24
CA VAL A 125 5.64 0.54 15.46
C VAL A 125 5.89 -0.16 16.79
N HIS A 126 6.53 -1.31 16.71
CA HIS A 126 7.18 -2.00 17.83
C HIS A 126 8.55 -1.38 18.09
N VAL A 127 8.87 -1.18 19.38
CA VAL A 127 10.22 -0.80 19.82
C VAL A 127 10.73 -1.88 20.76
N GLY A 128 11.83 -2.51 20.38
CA GLY A 128 12.44 -3.61 21.12
C GLY A 128 12.76 -4.82 20.23
N PRO A 129 13.20 -5.93 20.83
CA PRO A 129 13.70 -7.07 20.07
C PRO A 129 12.58 -7.78 19.29
N TYR A 130 12.97 -8.44 18.18
CA TYR A 130 12.03 -9.08 17.25
C TYR A 130 11.21 -10.20 17.89
N ASP A 131 11.75 -10.93 18.86
CA ASP A 131 11.03 -11.99 19.59
C ASP A 131 9.90 -11.44 20.49
N LYS A 132 9.81 -10.12 20.67
CA LYS A 132 8.76 -9.43 21.44
C LYS A 132 7.79 -8.65 20.56
N VAL A 133 7.75 -8.90 19.25
CA VAL A 133 6.85 -8.20 18.32
C VAL A 133 5.37 -8.60 18.48
N PHE A 134 5.09 -9.79 19.01
CA PHE A 134 3.75 -10.39 19.08
C PHE A 134 2.66 -9.52 19.75
N PRO A 135 2.92 -8.79 20.86
CA PRO A 135 1.93 -7.87 21.43
C PRO A 135 1.48 -6.77 20.46
N THR A 136 2.36 -6.30 19.57
CA THR A 136 2.03 -5.30 18.55
C THR A 136 1.07 -5.88 17.50
N TYR A 137 1.23 -7.15 17.12
CA TYR A 137 0.22 -7.85 16.31
C TYR A 137 -1.13 -7.90 17.02
N GLY A 138 -1.14 -8.25 18.31
CA GLY A 138 -2.35 -8.31 19.13
C GLY A 138 -3.11 -6.97 19.16
N LEU A 139 -2.39 -5.86 19.35
CA LEU A 139 -2.93 -4.50 19.28
C LEU A 139 -3.63 -4.24 17.93
N LEU A 140 -2.99 -4.57 16.81
CA LEU A 140 -3.56 -4.33 15.48
C LEU A 140 -4.80 -5.20 15.22
N PHE A 141 -4.75 -6.49 15.58
CA PHE A 141 -5.91 -7.39 15.45
C PHE A 141 -7.10 -6.93 16.30
N GLN A 142 -6.87 -6.40 17.50
CA GLN A 142 -7.93 -5.82 18.32
C GLN A 142 -8.50 -4.51 17.73
N ALA A 143 -7.67 -3.73 17.03
CA ALA A 143 -8.10 -2.47 16.44
C ALA A 143 -8.99 -2.66 15.20
N ILE A 144 -8.68 -3.66 14.34
CA ILE A 144 -9.33 -3.87 13.03
C ILE A 144 -10.88 -3.85 13.08
N PRO A 145 -11.56 -4.59 13.99
CA PRO A 145 -13.03 -4.63 14.03
C PRO A 145 -13.68 -3.26 14.25
N SER A 146 -13.05 -2.39 15.04
CA SER A 146 -13.57 -1.05 15.33
C SER A 146 -13.53 -0.11 14.12
N MET A 147 -12.68 -0.38 13.13
CA MET A 147 -12.42 0.49 11.98
C MET A 147 -13.18 0.08 10.71
N ARG A 148 -14.11 -0.89 10.78
CA ARG A 148 -14.79 -1.49 9.62
C ARG A 148 -13.81 -2.05 8.58
N LEU A 149 -12.71 -2.61 9.07
CA LEU A 149 -11.67 -3.23 8.25
C LEU A 149 -11.76 -4.76 8.37
N ARG A 150 -11.27 -5.47 7.36
CA ARG A 150 -11.12 -6.93 7.37
C ARG A 150 -9.68 -7.29 7.01
N TYR A 151 -9.04 -8.14 7.81
CA TYR A 151 -7.74 -8.72 7.49
C TYR A 151 -7.85 -9.69 6.31
N VAL A 152 -6.99 -9.55 5.29
CA VAL A 152 -7.12 -10.29 4.02
C VAL A 152 -5.81 -10.71 3.35
N GLY A 153 -4.65 -10.34 3.89
CA GLY A 153 -3.37 -10.64 3.25
C GLY A 153 -2.31 -11.13 4.24
N PRO A 154 -1.08 -11.38 3.78
CA PRO A 154 0.00 -11.81 4.67
C PRO A 154 0.39 -10.71 5.65
N MET A 155 0.98 -11.12 6.77
CA MET A 155 1.59 -10.21 7.74
C MET A 155 2.90 -9.67 7.18
N GLN A 156 3.17 -8.39 7.46
CA GLN A 156 4.39 -7.72 6.99
C GLN A 156 5.09 -7.02 8.15
N GLU A 157 6.43 -7.03 8.12
CA GLU A 157 7.27 -6.27 9.04
C GLU A 157 8.25 -5.41 8.25
N VAL A 158 8.29 -4.12 8.56
CA VAL A 158 9.24 -3.17 7.96
C VAL A 158 10.29 -2.80 8.99
N TYR A 159 11.55 -3.07 8.65
CA TYR A 159 12.69 -2.83 9.53
C TYR A 159 13.18 -1.40 9.37
N LEU A 160 12.97 -0.56 10.39
CA LEU A 160 13.18 0.89 10.27
C LEU A 160 14.63 1.32 10.56
N ASN A 161 15.41 0.47 11.23
CA ASN A 161 16.81 0.68 11.56
C ASN A 161 17.63 -0.61 11.40
N ASP A 162 18.95 -0.43 11.29
CA ASP A 162 19.90 -1.53 11.06
C ASP A 162 20.17 -2.29 12.37
N PRO A 163 19.90 -3.62 12.44
CA PRO A 163 20.16 -4.42 13.63
C PRO A 163 21.65 -4.68 13.92
N SER A 164 22.55 -4.43 12.98
CA SER A 164 24.00 -4.49 13.21
C SER A 164 24.54 -3.25 13.92
N GLU A 165 23.84 -2.13 13.82
CA GLU A 165 24.23 -0.84 14.42
C GLU A 165 23.34 -0.44 15.61
N THR A 166 22.17 -1.07 15.75
CA THR A 166 21.16 -0.73 16.76
C THR A 166 21.04 -1.84 17.81
N PRO A 167 21.17 -1.51 19.11
CA PRO A 167 20.89 -2.45 20.19
C PRO A 167 19.46 -3.03 20.13
N PRO A 168 19.24 -4.30 20.54
CA PRO A 168 17.94 -4.97 20.41
C PRO A 168 16.75 -4.22 21.04
N ASP A 169 16.95 -3.56 22.17
CA ASP A 169 15.93 -2.77 22.89
C ASP A 169 15.53 -1.46 22.17
N LYS A 170 16.31 -1.04 21.17
CA LYS A 170 16.09 0.17 20.36
C LYS A 170 15.72 -0.15 18.91
N LEU A 171 15.62 -1.43 18.56
CA LEU A 171 15.13 -1.83 17.24
C LEU A 171 13.71 -1.32 17.05
N ARG A 172 13.43 -0.85 15.84
CA ARG A 172 12.13 -0.31 15.46
C ARG A 172 11.61 -1.13 14.30
N THR A 173 10.57 -1.90 14.56
CA THR A 173 9.88 -2.71 13.56
C THR A 173 8.49 -2.17 13.39
N GLU A 174 8.12 -1.79 12.18
CA GLU A 174 6.73 -1.52 11.90
C GLU A 174 6.01 -2.80 11.48
N VAL A 175 5.02 -3.18 12.26
CA VAL A 175 4.13 -4.29 11.94
C VAL A 175 3.00 -3.76 11.06
N GLN A 176 2.71 -4.44 9.96
CA GLN A 176 1.66 -4.09 9.02
C GLN A 176 0.77 -5.29 8.75
N LEU A 177 -0.55 -5.10 8.92
CA LEU A 177 -1.57 -6.07 8.57
C LEU A 177 -2.30 -5.60 7.31
N VAL A 178 -2.29 -6.44 6.27
CA VAL A 178 -3.01 -6.14 5.03
C VAL A 178 -4.51 -6.30 5.26
N VAL A 179 -5.24 -5.22 4.99
CA VAL A 179 -6.67 -5.11 5.25
C VAL A 179 -7.43 -4.61 4.02
N GLU A 180 -8.74 -4.77 4.06
CA GLU A 180 -9.66 -4.09 3.17
C GLU A 180 -10.78 -3.39 3.94
N THR A 181 -11.29 -2.30 3.37
CA THR A 181 -12.50 -1.62 3.85
C THR A 181 -13.73 -2.49 3.60
N GLN A 182 -14.57 -2.66 4.61
CA GLN A 182 -15.83 -3.38 4.48
C GLN A 182 -16.92 -2.50 3.83
N GLY A 183 -17.57 -3.04 2.81
CA GLY A 183 -18.63 -2.34 2.08
C GLY A 183 -18.11 -1.26 1.14
N ARG A 184 -18.86 -0.16 1.01
CA ARG A 184 -18.51 1.00 0.18
C ARG A 184 -17.64 1.97 0.99
N ALA A 185 -16.47 2.32 0.47
CA ALA A 185 -15.56 3.28 1.08
C ALA A 185 -15.99 4.73 0.79
N ASP A 186 -15.54 5.66 1.62
CA ASP A 186 -15.73 7.10 1.38
C ASP A 186 -14.90 7.55 0.20
N ILE A 187 -13.60 7.24 0.22
CA ILE A 187 -12.64 7.64 -0.81
C ILE A 187 -12.04 6.42 -1.52
N GLY A 188 -12.17 6.38 -2.84
CA GLY A 188 -11.35 5.56 -3.71
C GLY A 188 -10.12 6.32 -4.14
N ILE A 189 -8.93 5.84 -3.81
CA ILE A 189 -7.68 6.49 -4.19
C ILE A 189 -7.11 5.71 -5.37
N TYR A 190 -6.96 6.36 -6.52
CA TYR A 190 -6.25 5.76 -7.64
C TYR A 190 -4.78 5.50 -7.24
N ALA A 191 -4.36 4.24 -7.25
CA ALA A 191 -3.07 3.80 -6.72
C ALA A 191 -2.35 2.81 -7.64
N ASP A 192 -2.67 2.85 -8.93
CA ASP A 192 -1.98 2.12 -9.99
C ASP A 192 -0.88 3.00 -10.62
N TRP A 193 -0.27 2.50 -11.69
CA TRP A 193 0.78 3.19 -12.42
C TRP A 193 0.38 4.59 -12.89
N GLY A 194 1.38 5.48 -12.94
CA GLY A 194 1.16 6.90 -13.18
C GLY A 194 0.79 7.68 -11.92
N GLY A 195 0.34 7.03 -10.84
CA GLY A 195 0.18 7.66 -9.53
C GLY A 195 1.53 7.98 -8.91
N TYR A 196 1.73 9.21 -8.46
CA TYR A 196 2.92 9.54 -7.66
C TYR A 196 2.78 8.90 -6.27
N GLY A 197 3.52 7.82 -6.02
CA GLY A 197 3.40 6.99 -4.81
C GLY A 197 3.39 7.78 -3.49
N PRO A 198 4.37 8.66 -3.22
CA PRO A 198 4.35 9.50 -2.02
C PRO A 198 3.10 10.39 -1.90
N GLY A 199 2.54 10.84 -3.02
CA GLY A 199 1.28 11.57 -3.06
C GLY A 199 0.05 10.70 -2.73
N VAL A 200 0.05 9.44 -3.15
CA VAL A 200 -0.98 8.44 -2.77
C VAL A 200 -0.95 8.20 -1.26
N GLU A 201 0.25 7.97 -0.70
CA GLU A 201 0.44 7.74 0.73
C GLU A 201 0.02 8.97 1.55
N ALA A 202 0.45 10.17 1.15
CA ALA A 202 0.08 11.42 1.82
C ALA A 202 -1.44 11.68 1.77
N ALA A 203 -2.08 11.50 0.62
CA ALA A 203 -3.52 11.66 0.49
C ALA A 203 -4.27 10.65 1.37
N SER A 204 -3.82 9.40 1.38
CA SER A 204 -4.35 8.35 2.24
C SER A 204 -4.26 8.72 3.72
N ALA A 205 -3.09 9.18 4.19
CA ALA A 205 -2.90 9.63 5.56
C ALA A 205 -3.85 10.80 5.92
N CYS A 206 -4.02 11.77 5.02
CA CYS A 206 -4.96 12.88 5.21
C CYS A 206 -6.42 12.39 5.35
N PHE A 207 -6.87 11.52 4.45
CA PHE A 207 -8.24 11.01 4.48
C PHE A 207 -8.51 10.17 5.73
N THR A 208 -7.58 9.29 6.11
CA THR A 208 -7.75 8.48 7.32
C THR A 208 -7.61 9.30 8.60
N ALA A 209 -6.80 10.38 8.61
CA ALA A 209 -6.78 11.38 9.68
C ALA A 209 -8.11 12.11 9.86
N ALA A 210 -8.83 12.37 8.77
CA ALA A 210 -10.21 12.84 8.80
C ALA A 210 -11.24 11.73 9.12
N GLY A 211 -10.77 10.49 9.37
CA GLY A 211 -11.56 9.28 9.61
C GLY A 211 -12.46 8.85 8.46
N LEU A 212 -12.09 9.22 7.25
CA LEU A 212 -12.70 8.71 6.04
C LEU A 212 -12.12 7.33 5.72
N SER A 213 -13.00 6.41 5.36
CA SER A 213 -12.59 5.08 4.89
C SER A 213 -12.03 5.18 3.47
N ILE A 214 -10.94 4.45 3.22
CA ILE A 214 -10.22 4.49 1.95
C ILE A 214 -10.24 3.13 1.25
N ARG A 215 -10.09 3.13 -0.07
CA ARG A 215 -9.90 1.92 -0.86
C ARG A 215 -8.97 2.21 -2.05
N PRO A 216 -7.98 1.35 -2.36
CA PRO A 216 -7.22 1.46 -3.59
C PRO A 216 -8.13 1.21 -4.79
N ILE A 217 -7.97 2.01 -5.84
CA ILE A 217 -8.62 1.86 -7.12
C ILE A 217 -7.54 1.74 -8.20
N LYS A 218 -7.68 0.73 -9.07
CA LYS A 218 -6.79 0.52 -10.20
C LYS A 218 -7.41 0.99 -11.51
N ALA A 219 -6.59 1.07 -12.55
CA ALA A 219 -7.10 1.37 -13.89
C ALA A 219 -8.13 0.33 -14.34
N THR A 220 -7.91 -0.95 -14.01
CA THR A 220 -8.85 -2.04 -14.31
C THR A 220 -10.21 -1.85 -13.65
N ASP A 221 -10.24 -1.40 -12.38
CA ASP A 221 -11.51 -1.13 -11.66
C ASP A 221 -12.29 0.03 -12.29
N ILE A 222 -11.57 0.97 -12.92
CA ILE A 222 -12.16 2.10 -13.63
C ILE A 222 -12.70 1.66 -14.98
N ASN A 223 -11.89 0.94 -15.76
CA ASN A 223 -12.24 0.47 -17.11
C ASN A 223 -13.45 -0.48 -17.10
N ASP A 224 -13.54 -1.36 -16.09
CA ASP A 224 -14.70 -2.25 -15.91
C ASP A 224 -15.89 -1.59 -15.18
N GLY A 225 -15.72 -0.34 -14.71
CA GLY A 225 -16.72 0.43 -13.98
C GLY A 225 -17.07 -0.09 -12.59
N SER A 226 -16.38 -1.11 -12.08
CA SER A 226 -16.66 -1.72 -10.77
C SER A 226 -16.36 -0.76 -9.61
N PHE A 227 -15.45 0.20 -9.79
CA PHE A 227 -15.11 1.20 -8.77
C PHE A 227 -16.34 1.99 -8.28
N ALA A 228 -17.32 2.26 -9.16
CA ALA A 228 -18.48 3.10 -8.84
C ALA A 228 -19.33 2.54 -7.69
N LYS A 229 -19.38 1.21 -7.53
CA LYS A 229 -20.07 0.52 -6.43
C LYS A 229 -19.21 0.47 -5.16
N LYS A 230 -17.90 0.62 -5.31
CA LYS A 230 -16.90 0.44 -4.25
C LYS A 230 -16.66 1.72 -3.45
N VAL A 231 -16.91 2.91 -4.01
CA VAL A 231 -16.49 4.20 -3.40
C VAL A 231 -17.52 5.31 -3.56
N ARG A 232 -17.53 6.31 -2.67
CA ARG A 232 -18.39 7.51 -2.77
C ARG A 232 -17.73 8.64 -3.56
N VAL A 233 -16.41 8.79 -3.41
CA VAL A 233 -15.57 9.76 -4.12
C VAL A 233 -14.41 9.02 -4.77
N LEU A 234 -14.11 9.33 -6.03
CA LEU A 234 -12.86 8.93 -6.68
C LEU A 234 -11.84 10.07 -6.55
N TYR A 235 -10.73 9.79 -5.90
CA TYR A 235 -9.57 10.67 -5.81
C TYR A 235 -8.49 10.19 -6.79
N MET A 236 -8.10 11.07 -7.71
CA MET A 236 -7.00 10.86 -8.65
C MET A 236 -5.81 11.76 -8.27
N PRO A 237 -4.67 11.19 -7.83
CA PRO A 237 -3.52 11.95 -7.37
C PRO A 237 -2.80 12.66 -8.52
N GLY A 238 -1.76 13.43 -8.16
CA GLY A 238 -0.74 13.85 -9.12
C GLY A 238 0.14 12.69 -9.57
N GLY A 239 0.97 12.95 -10.59
CA GLY A 239 1.87 11.97 -11.19
C GLY A 239 2.00 12.18 -12.69
N TRP A 240 1.92 11.11 -13.45
CA TRP A 240 2.17 11.09 -14.90
C TRP A 240 0.86 10.91 -15.66
N ALA A 241 0.32 12.00 -16.21
CA ALA A 241 -0.99 12.00 -16.87
C ALA A 241 -1.05 11.12 -18.13
N ASP A 242 0.08 10.98 -18.84
CA ASP A 242 0.22 10.09 -20.00
C ASP A 242 -0.03 8.63 -19.63
N HIS A 243 0.39 8.20 -18.44
CA HIS A 243 0.09 6.87 -17.92
C HIS A 243 -1.41 6.70 -17.63
N TYR A 244 -2.08 7.71 -17.05
CA TYR A 244 -3.54 7.65 -16.86
C TYR A 244 -4.27 7.52 -18.19
N VAL A 245 -3.89 8.31 -19.19
CA VAL A 245 -4.48 8.25 -20.53
C VAL A 245 -4.22 6.92 -21.23
N ARG A 246 -3.07 6.30 -20.99
CA ARG A 246 -2.72 4.98 -21.53
C ARG A 246 -3.51 3.86 -20.85
N ASP A 247 -3.59 3.89 -19.52
CA ASP A 247 -4.07 2.75 -18.73
C ASP A 247 -5.60 2.81 -18.49
N ILE A 248 -6.20 4.01 -18.46
CA ILE A 248 -7.65 4.21 -18.38
C ILE A 248 -8.20 4.41 -19.79
N ASP A 249 -8.95 3.42 -20.26
CA ASP A 249 -9.48 3.40 -21.62
C ASP A 249 -10.74 4.26 -21.80
N ALA A 250 -11.32 4.26 -23.00
CA ALA A 250 -12.55 5.01 -23.29
C ALA A 250 -13.75 4.55 -22.43
N ASN A 251 -13.82 3.26 -22.04
CA ASN A 251 -14.87 2.77 -21.16
C ASN A 251 -14.68 3.32 -19.75
N GLY A 252 -13.43 3.37 -19.29
CA GLY A 252 -13.04 3.93 -18.00
C GLY A 252 -13.35 5.42 -17.89
N ALA A 253 -13.00 6.21 -18.91
CA ALA A 253 -13.35 7.63 -18.98
C ALA A 253 -14.88 7.82 -18.89
N ALA A 254 -15.64 7.09 -19.73
CA ALA A 254 -17.10 7.15 -19.69
C ALA A 254 -17.69 6.63 -18.37
N ALA A 255 -17.02 5.71 -17.67
CA ALA A 255 -17.43 5.24 -16.35
C ALA A 255 -17.24 6.30 -15.27
N ILE A 256 -16.16 7.09 -15.32
CA ILE A 256 -15.95 8.25 -14.45
C ILE A 256 -17.03 9.31 -14.67
N GLU A 257 -17.31 9.66 -15.92
CA GLU A 257 -18.39 10.61 -16.25
C GLU A 257 -19.74 10.14 -15.72
N ARG A 258 -20.11 8.88 -15.97
CA ARG A 258 -21.36 8.29 -15.45
C ARG A 258 -21.40 8.28 -13.93
N PHE A 259 -20.27 8.01 -13.27
CA PHE A 259 -20.17 8.01 -11.82
C PHE A 259 -20.45 9.40 -11.25
N VAL A 260 -19.84 10.44 -11.82
CA VAL A 260 -20.07 11.84 -11.42
C VAL A 260 -21.50 12.28 -11.74
N ALA A 261 -22.02 11.98 -12.93
CA ALA A 261 -23.39 12.31 -13.33
C ALA A 261 -24.46 11.67 -12.42
N ARG A 262 -24.13 10.56 -11.75
CA ARG A 262 -25.00 9.88 -10.78
C ARG A 262 -24.73 10.31 -9.33
N GLY A 263 -24.02 11.41 -9.11
CA GLY A 263 -23.75 11.98 -7.79
C GLY A 263 -22.51 11.44 -7.06
N GLY A 264 -21.66 10.67 -7.75
CA GLY A 264 -20.33 10.32 -7.24
C GLY A 264 -19.41 11.55 -7.21
N GLY A 265 -18.55 11.64 -6.20
CA GLY A 265 -17.56 12.73 -6.12
C GLY A 265 -16.32 12.43 -6.95
N TYR A 266 -15.69 13.45 -7.53
CA TYR A 266 -14.37 13.34 -8.15
C TYR A 266 -13.45 14.41 -7.58
N ILE A 267 -12.24 14.03 -7.17
CA ILE A 267 -11.20 14.95 -6.73
C ILE A 267 -9.92 14.64 -7.52
N GLY A 268 -9.49 15.56 -8.36
CA GLY A 268 -8.23 15.46 -9.09
C GLY A 268 -7.19 16.44 -8.55
N ILE A 269 -5.93 16.00 -8.43
CA ILE A 269 -4.79 16.89 -8.12
C ILE A 269 -3.76 16.77 -9.24
N CYS A 270 -3.23 17.90 -9.72
CA CYS A 270 -2.18 17.94 -10.76
C CYS A 270 -2.55 17.07 -11.98
N ALA A 271 -1.86 15.96 -12.24
CA ALA A 271 -2.17 15.03 -13.32
C ALA A 271 -3.61 14.51 -13.29
N GLY A 272 -4.16 14.23 -12.10
CA GLY A 272 -5.56 13.84 -11.97
C GLY A 272 -6.53 14.97 -12.36
N ALA A 273 -6.22 16.21 -11.97
CA ALA A 273 -7.04 17.36 -12.38
C ALA A 273 -6.95 17.60 -13.89
N TYR A 274 -5.76 17.45 -14.48
CA TYR A 274 -5.55 17.54 -15.92
C TYR A 274 -6.33 16.45 -16.67
N TYR A 275 -6.27 15.20 -16.21
CA TYR A 275 -6.98 14.08 -16.80
C TYR A 275 -8.50 14.33 -16.88
N ALA A 276 -9.09 14.93 -15.84
CA ALA A 276 -10.51 15.24 -15.80
C ALA A 276 -10.94 16.45 -16.65
N ALA A 277 -10.00 17.29 -17.08
CA ALA A 277 -10.28 18.49 -17.87
C ALA A 277 -10.12 18.28 -19.38
N LYS A 278 -9.71 17.08 -19.79
CA LYS A 278 -9.53 16.68 -21.18
C LYS A 278 -10.87 16.27 -21.79
#